data_AF-A0A411HEQ8-F1
#
_entry.id   AF-A0A411HEQ8-F1
#
_cell.length_a   1.000
_cell.length_b   1.000
_cell.length_c   1.000
_cell.angle_alpha   90.00
_cell.angle_beta   90.00
_cell.angle_gamma   90.00
#
_symmetry.space_group_name_H-M   'P 1'
#
loop_
_entity.id
_entity.type
_entity.pdbx_description
1 polymer ?
#
loop_
_entity_poly.entity_id
_entity_poly.type
_entity_poly.pdbx_seq_one_letter_code
_entity_poly.pdbx_strand_id
1 'polypeptide(L)'
;MERVFLFVFFTALLGCSAVATCASTYQLFYFFGFSADFVVVSKYAVCEQPLNNRCEAHYVTRSANGTSGELAPFGYEFESEALEPGSRVVKRDIGFSNEINGKRELWPYLWPHIIVSLLGEAGLLIWYFGGGLKVFNHWLRGFHTED
;
A
#
# COMPACT_ATOMS: atom_id res chain seq x y z
N MET A 1 -27.70 -18.27 -16.52
CA MET A 1 -27.02 -18.09 -15.21
C MET A 1 -25.51 -18.24 -15.33
N GLU A 2 -24.98 -19.35 -15.83
CA GLU A 2 -23.53 -19.60 -15.96
C GLU A 2 -22.72 -18.47 -16.62
N ARG A 3 -23.20 -17.91 -17.74
CA ARG A 3 -22.54 -16.79 -18.44
C ARG A 3 -22.45 -15.51 -17.61
N VAL A 4 -23.46 -15.25 -16.76
CA VAL A 4 -23.47 -14.09 -15.86
C VAL A 4 -22.46 -14.30 -14.75
N PHE A 5 -22.36 -15.51 -14.18
CA PHE A 5 -21.34 -15.84 -13.19
C PHE A 5 -19.91 -15.70 -13.73
N LEU A 6 -19.66 -16.18 -14.96
CA LEU A 6 -18.36 -15.99 -15.61
C LEU A 6 -18.03 -14.52 -15.80
N PHE A 7 -18.98 -13.70 -16.26
CA PHE A 7 -18.77 -12.27 -16.42
C PHE A 7 -18.48 -11.57 -15.08
N VAL A 8 -19.25 -11.88 -14.03
CA VAL A 8 -19.02 -11.33 -12.68
C VAL A 8 -17.66 -11.76 -12.15
N PHE A 9 -17.29 -13.03 -12.31
CA PHE A 9 -15.99 -13.55 -11.88
C PHE A 9 -14.83 -12.85 -12.59
N PHE A 10 -14.83 -12.77 -13.92
CA PHE A 10 -13.76 -12.12 -14.67
C PHE A 10 -13.70 -10.61 -14.39
N THR A 11 -14.84 -9.95 -14.18
CA THR A 11 -14.86 -8.52 -13.83
C THR A 11 -14.30 -8.28 -12.43
N ALA A 12 -14.70 -9.09 -11.45
CA ALA A 12 -14.18 -9.01 -10.09
C ALA A 12 -12.68 -9.34 -10.04
N LEU A 13 -12.24 -10.37 -10.76
CA LEU A 13 -10.84 -10.74 -10.87
C LEU A 13 -10.03 -9.58 -11.47
N LEU A 14 -10.48 -8.98 -12.58
CA LEU A 14 -9.81 -7.82 -13.18
C LEU A 14 -9.71 -6.65 -12.21
N GLY A 15 -10.81 -6.29 -11.55
CA GLY A 15 -10.86 -5.17 -10.62
C GLY A 15 -9.93 -5.38 -9.41
N CYS A 16 -10.05 -6.52 -8.74
CA CYS A 16 -9.21 -6.84 -7.58
C CYS A 16 -7.73 -6.91 -7.95
N SER A 17 -7.39 -7.54 -9.07
CA SER A 17 -6.00 -7.68 -9.52
C SER A 17 -5.40 -6.33 -9.94
N ALA A 18 -6.16 -5.50 -10.67
CA ALA A 18 -5.71 -4.17 -11.05
C ALA A 18 -5.48 -3.26 -9.83
N VAL A 19 -6.41 -3.25 -8.87
CA VAL A 19 -6.26 -2.47 -7.64
C VAL A 19 -5.07 -2.95 -6.82
N ALA A 20 -4.91 -4.27 -6.65
CA ALA A 20 -3.81 -4.86 -5.90
C ALA A 20 -2.44 -4.49 -6.48
N THR A 21 -2.26 -4.62 -7.80
CA THR A 21 -1.03 -4.23 -8.49
C THR A 21 -0.83 -2.72 -8.40
N CYS A 22 -1.78 -1.90 -8.86
CA CYS A 22 -1.58 -0.45 -8.92
C CYS A 22 -1.31 0.18 -7.55
N ALA A 23 -2.08 -0.19 -6.51
CA ALA A 23 -1.88 0.37 -5.18
C ALA A 23 -0.52 -0.05 -4.58
N SER A 24 -0.14 -1.32 -4.72
CA SER A 24 1.10 -1.83 -4.12
C SER A 24 2.34 -1.36 -4.87
N THR A 25 2.31 -1.39 -6.21
CA THR A 25 3.39 -0.89 -7.05
C THR A 25 3.59 0.62 -6.83
N TYR A 26 2.51 1.40 -6.72
CA TYR A 26 2.61 2.83 -6.40
C TYR A 26 3.32 3.07 -5.07
N GLN A 27 2.93 2.35 -4.01
CA GLN A 27 3.56 2.47 -2.69
C GLN A 27 5.05 2.07 -2.73
N LEU A 28 5.39 1.00 -3.45
CA LEU A 28 6.79 0.59 -3.64
C LEU A 28 7.61 1.68 -4.32
N PHE A 29 7.11 2.27 -5.41
CA PHE A 29 7.82 3.35 -6.11
C PHE A 29 7.91 4.63 -5.27
N TYR A 30 6.82 4.99 -4.59
CA TYR A 30 6.78 6.14 -3.71
C TYR A 30 7.84 6.02 -2.62
N PHE A 31 7.85 4.90 -1.89
CA PHE A 31 8.84 4.66 -0.84
C PHE A 31 10.27 4.60 -1.41
N PHE A 32 10.47 3.94 -2.55
CA PHE A 32 11.79 3.80 -3.17
C PHE A 32 12.43 5.16 -3.48
N GLY A 33 11.65 6.10 -4.02
CA GLY A 33 12.08 7.46 -4.33
C GLY A 33 11.97 8.46 -3.18
N PHE A 34 11.32 8.09 -2.08
CA PHE A 34 11.17 8.95 -0.91
C PHE A 34 12.53 9.20 -0.23
N SER A 35 12.71 10.42 0.26
CA SER A 35 13.84 10.82 1.11
C SER A 35 13.31 11.53 2.35
N ALA A 36 13.95 11.27 3.49
CA ALA A 36 13.53 11.80 4.78
C ALA A 36 14.72 11.94 5.73
N ASP A 37 14.71 12.99 6.54
CA ASP A 37 15.60 13.12 7.71
C ASP A 37 14.81 13.87 8.79
N PHE A 38 14.43 13.13 9.84
CA PHE A 38 13.66 13.67 10.94
C PHE A 38 13.97 12.96 12.26
N VAL A 39 13.66 13.65 13.36
CA VAL A 39 13.72 13.14 14.72
C VAL A 39 12.31 13.05 15.28
N VAL A 40 12.01 11.97 15.99
CA VAL A 40 10.75 11.79 16.72
C VAL A 40 10.79 12.66 17.97
N VAL A 41 9.87 13.61 18.11
CA VAL A 41 9.78 14.54 19.23
C VAL A 41 8.89 13.98 20.33
N SER A 42 7.74 13.42 19.95
CA SER A 42 6.77 12.84 20.88
C SER A 42 5.92 11.78 20.20
N LYS A 43 5.35 10.88 21.00
CA LYS A 43 4.46 9.80 20.59
C LYS A 43 3.14 9.94 21.35
N TYR A 44 2.01 9.81 20.67
CA TYR A 44 0.69 9.71 21.29
C TYR A 44 -0.17 8.69 20.55
N ALA A 45 -1.22 8.20 21.20
CA ALA A 45 -2.15 7.27 20.60
C ALA A 45 -3.48 7.98 20.31
N VAL A 46 -4.03 7.77 19.11
CA VAL A 46 -5.37 8.21 18.74
C VAL A 46 -6.24 6.97 18.63
N CYS A 47 -7.31 6.91 19.41
CA CYS A 47 -8.27 5.79 19.37
C CYS A 47 -9.58 6.33 18.78
N GLU A 48 -10.02 5.81 17.63
CA GLU A 48 -11.31 6.19 17.06
C GLU A 48 -12.47 5.53 17.82
N GLN A 49 -13.47 6.32 18.20
CA GLN A 49 -14.77 5.84 18.67
C GLN A 49 -15.75 5.78 17.49
N PRO A 50 -16.69 4.80 17.43
CA PRO A 50 -17.21 3.97 18.52
C PRO A 50 -16.63 2.54 18.60
N LEU A 51 -15.71 2.16 17.70
CA LEU A 51 -15.10 0.83 17.65
C LEU A 51 -13.78 0.82 18.43
N ASN A 52 -13.92 0.87 19.76
CA ASN A 52 -12.91 1.11 20.80
C ASN A 52 -11.77 0.06 20.93
N ASN A 53 -11.27 -0.53 19.83
CA ASN A 53 -10.29 -1.62 19.88
C ASN A 53 -9.02 -1.39 19.03
N ARG A 54 -8.90 -0.27 18.32
CA ARG A 54 -7.66 0.10 17.64
C ARG A 54 -7.26 1.52 18.00
N CYS A 55 -6.15 1.61 18.71
CA CYS A 55 -5.45 2.87 18.93
C CYS A 55 -4.28 2.90 17.96
N GLU A 56 -4.22 3.94 17.14
CA GLU A 56 -3.12 4.15 16.20
C GLU A 56 -2.07 5.03 16.87
N ALA A 57 -0.80 4.66 16.69
CA ALA A 57 0.32 5.44 17.21
C ALA A 57 0.65 6.58 16.24
N HIS A 58 0.58 7.81 16.72
CA HIS A 58 0.97 9.01 16.01
C HIS A 58 2.32 9.52 16.53
N TYR A 59 3.19 9.91 15.60
CA TYR A 59 4.53 10.38 15.91
C TYR A 59 4.67 11.83 15.46
N VAL A 60 4.97 12.73 16.40
CA VAL A 60 5.36 14.10 16.08
C VAL A 60 6.81 14.07 15.67
N THR A 61 7.13 14.59 14.49
CA THR A 61 8.48 14.60 13.95
C THR A 61 8.97 16.02 13.75
N ARG A 62 10.28 16.21 13.83
CA ARG A 62 10.95 17.47 13.50
C ARG A 62 12.06 17.17 12.51
N SER A 63 12.01 17.82 11.35
CA SER A 63 13.08 17.74 10.36
C SER A 63 14.24 18.67 10.72
N ALA A 64 15.40 18.44 10.08
CA ALA A 64 16.64 19.21 10.30
C ALA A 64 16.49 20.72 9.99
N ASN A 65 15.56 21.09 9.12
CA ASN A 65 15.21 22.49 8.81
C ASN A 65 14.29 23.15 9.86
N GLY A 66 13.94 22.43 10.94
CA GLY A 66 13.07 22.93 12.02
C GLY A 66 11.57 22.78 11.77
N THR A 67 11.13 22.32 10.60
CA THR A 67 9.70 22.07 10.35
C THR A 67 9.24 20.85 11.16
N SER A 68 8.16 21.04 11.94
CA SER A 68 7.46 19.96 12.62
C SER A 68 6.35 19.40 11.73
N GLY A 69 6.27 18.08 11.64
CA GLY A 69 5.20 17.37 10.94
C GLY A 69 4.58 16.31 11.83
N GLU A 70 3.36 15.90 11.49
CA GLU A 70 2.73 14.73 12.08
C GLU A 70 2.91 13.54 11.14
N LEU A 71 3.62 12.53 11.61
CA LEU A 71 3.81 11.28 10.90
C LEU A 71 2.72 10.31 11.36
N ALA A 72 1.49 10.52 10.86
CA ALA A 72 0.41 9.55 10.96
C ALA A 72 0.58 8.35 9.99
N PRO A 73 0.97 8.52 8.71
CA PRO A 73 0.89 7.42 7.73
C PRO A 73 1.96 6.35 7.89
N PHE A 74 2.96 6.57 8.73
CA PHE A 74 4.00 5.58 9.02
C PHE A 74 3.83 4.94 10.40
N GLY A 75 2.84 5.37 11.20
CA GLY A 75 2.69 4.88 12.56
C GLY A 75 2.30 3.41 12.64
N TYR A 76 1.53 2.95 11.66
CA TYR A 76 1.27 1.54 11.39
C TYR A 76 2.45 0.87 10.68
N GLU A 77 3.27 1.63 9.96
CA GLU A 77 4.37 1.09 9.15
C GLU A 77 5.59 0.62 9.96
N PHE A 78 5.68 0.99 11.22
CA PHE A 78 6.69 0.53 12.15
C PHE A 78 6.01 -0.31 13.23
N GLU A 79 6.67 -1.38 13.72
CA GLU A 79 6.13 -2.13 14.86
C GLU A 79 5.82 -1.17 16.01
N SER A 80 4.71 -1.40 16.73
CA SER A 80 4.39 -0.61 17.91
C SER A 80 5.57 -0.70 18.87
N GLU A 81 6.29 0.40 19.10
CA GLU A 81 7.55 0.54 19.88
C GLU A 81 8.85 0.73 19.09
N ALA A 82 8.85 0.59 17.76
CA ALA A 82 10.09 0.74 16.98
C ALA A 82 10.65 2.18 16.95
N LEU A 83 9.83 3.19 17.29
CA LEU A 83 10.21 4.60 17.25
C LEU A 83 9.95 5.27 18.61
N GLU A 84 10.96 5.24 19.49
CA GLU A 84 10.91 5.98 20.76
C GLU A 84 11.21 7.48 20.55
N PRO A 85 10.66 8.40 21.37
CA PRO A 85 11.02 9.81 21.34
C PRO A 85 12.55 10.01 21.43
N GLY A 86 13.08 10.87 20.57
CA GLY A 86 14.52 11.06 20.38
C GLY A 86 15.12 10.20 19.25
N SER A 87 14.36 9.24 18.71
CA SER A 87 14.85 8.43 17.60
C SER A 87 15.01 9.25 16.32
N ARG A 88 16.14 9.10 15.64
CA ARG A 88 16.38 9.73 14.33
C ARG A 88 16.14 8.71 13.23
N VAL A 89 15.31 9.08 12.26
CA VAL A 89 15.04 8.32 11.05
C VAL A 89 15.62 9.06 9.86
N VAL A 90 16.44 8.36 9.07
CA VAL A 90 17.08 8.91 7.88
C VAL A 90 16.91 7.96 6.70
N LYS A 91 16.42 8.49 5.58
CA LYS A 91 16.39 7.86 4.27
C LYS A 91 17.03 8.82 3.26
N ARG A 92 18.30 8.58 2.93
CA ARG A 92 19.08 9.46 2.04
C ARG A 92 19.06 9.02 0.58
N ASP A 93 19.00 7.72 0.35
CA ASP A 93 19.21 7.13 -0.96
C ASP A 93 17.95 6.46 -1.52
N ILE A 94 17.99 6.31 -2.84
CA ILE A 94 17.05 5.49 -3.59
C ILE A 94 17.17 4.03 -3.09
N GLY A 95 16.08 3.48 -2.56
CA GLY A 95 16.11 2.15 -1.96
C GLY A 95 15.02 1.91 -0.92
N PHE A 96 15.02 0.70 -0.36
CA PHE A 96 14.03 0.26 0.63
C PHE A 96 14.56 0.22 2.07
N SER A 97 15.77 0.74 2.30
CA SER A 97 16.38 0.77 3.62
C SER A 97 16.31 2.16 4.23
N ASN A 98 16.00 2.22 5.51
CA ASN A 98 16.11 3.41 6.34
C ASN A 98 17.23 3.22 7.36
N GLU A 99 17.70 4.31 7.94
CA GLU A 99 18.55 4.30 9.11
C GLU A 99 17.74 4.79 10.31
N ILE A 100 17.66 3.98 11.36
CA ILE A 100 17.00 4.31 12.62
C ILE A 100 18.08 4.27 13.71
N ASN A 101 18.37 5.40 14.32
CA ASN A 101 19.39 5.52 15.39
C ASN A 101 20.76 4.92 15.00
N GLY A 102 21.21 5.10 13.76
CA GLY A 102 22.48 4.57 13.27
C GLY A 102 22.43 3.12 12.78
N LYS A 103 21.29 2.43 12.94
CA LYS A 103 21.10 1.05 12.43
C LYS A 103 20.33 1.07 11.13
N ARG A 104 20.81 0.33 10.15
CA ARG A 104 20.13 0.17 8.87
C ARG A 104 19.02 -0.87 8.99
N GLU A 105 17.79 -0.45 8.78
CA GLU A 105 16.58 -1.27 8.83
C GLU A 105 15.90 -1.29 7.46
N LEU A 106 15.25 -2.40 7.13
CA LEU A 106 14.42 -2.50 5.93
C LEU A 106 13.07 -1.85 6.18
N TRP A 107 12.41 -1.36 5.12
CA TRP A 107 11.03 -0.90 5.23
C TRP A 107 10.12 -2.03 5.70
N PRO A 108 9.41 -1.90 6.84
CA PRO A 108 8.72 -3.05 7.45
C PRO A 108 7.58 -3.63 6.61
N TYR A 109 6.99 -2.83 5.71
CA TYR A 109 5.89 -3.26 4.83
C TYR A 109 6.32 -3.59 3.40
N LEU A 110 7.64 -3.67 3.15
CA LEU A 110 8.16 -4.01 1.83
C LEU A 110 7.61 -5.33 1.31
N TRP A 111 7.69 -6.39 2.12
CA TRP A 111 7.30 -7.74 1.71
C TRP A 111 5.81 -7.87 1.40
N PRO A 112 4.88 -7.41 2.27
CA PRO A 112 3.46 -7.37 1.95
C PRO A 112 3.16 -6.69 0.60
N HIS A 113 3.75 -5.53 0.33
CA HIS A 113 3.51 -4.83 -0.93
C HIS A 113 4.09 -5.56 -2.14
N ILE A 114 5.27 -6.18 -2.03
CA ILE A 114 5.83 -7.03 -3.09
C ILE A 114 4.88 -8.20 -3.37
N ILE A 115 4.43 -8.91 -2.33
CA ILE A 115 3.55 -10.08 -2.47
C ILE A 115 2.22 -9.67 -3.12
N VAL A 116 1.58 -8.60 -2.65
CA VAL A 116 0.31 -8.12 -3.20
C VAL A 116 0.48 -7.65 -4.65
N SER A 117 1.58 -6.98 -4.99
CA SER A 117 1.90 -6.57 -6.36
C SER A 117 2.00 -7.80 -7.28
N LEU A 118 2.76 -8.83 -6.87
CA LEU A 118 2.94 -10.06 -7.63
C LEU A 118 1.64 -10.86 -7.77
N LEU A 119 0.82 -10.93 -6.72
CA LEU A 119 -0.50 -11.58 -6.78
C LEU A 119 -1.46 -10.84 -7.72
N GLY A 120 -1.44 -9.51 -7.71
CA GLY A 120 -2.18 -8.70 -8.66
C GLY A 120 -1.75 -8.97 -10.10
N GLU A 121 -0.44 -8.99 -10.38
CA GLU A 121 0.09 -9.31 -11.71
C GLU A 121 -0.29 -10.73 -12.15
N ALA A 122 -0.14 -11.72 -11.27
CA ALA A 122 -0.56 -13.09 -11.53
C ALA A 122 -2.06 -13.17 -11.85
N GLY A 123 -2.91 -12.44 -11.12
CA GLY A 123 -4.34 -12.39 -11.37
C GLY A 123 -4.69 -11.71 -12.71
N LEU A 124 -3.96 -10.67 -13.11
CA LEU A 124 -4.10 -10.05 -14.44
C LEU A 124 -3.71 -11.03 -15.56
N LEU A 125 -2.64 -11.81 -15.37
CA LEU A 125 -2.24 -12.85 -16.31
C LEU A 125 -3.31 -13.95 -16.40
N ILE A 126 -3.85 -14.42 -15.27
CA ILE A 126 -4.96 -15.39 -15.23
C ILE A 126 -6.18 -14.82 -15.95
N TRP A 127 -6.52 -13.55 -15.72
CA TRP A 127 -7.64 -12.90 -16.39
C TRP A 127 -7.46 -12.87 -17.91
N TYR A 128 -6.27 -12.47 -18.37
CA TYR A 128 -5.95 -12.36 -19.80
C TYR A 128 -5.98 -13.73 -20.49
N PHE A 129 -5.22 -14.70 -19.97
CA PHE A 129 -5.11 -16.04 -20.57
C PHE A 129 -6.34 -16.91 -20.34
N GLY A 130 -7.07 -16.71 -19.23
CA GLY A 130 -8.30 -17.43 -18.90
C GLY A 130 -9.51 -17.05 -19.76
N GLY A 131 -9.38 -16.05 -20.63
CA GLY A 131 -10.43 -15.66 -21.57
C GLY A 131 -11.27 -14.45 -21.13
N GLY A 132 -10.79 -13.64 -20.18
CA GLY A 132 -11.43 -12.41 -19.75
C GLY A 132 -11.75 -11.46 -20.91
N LEU A 133 -10.84 -11.32 -21.88
CA LEU A 133 -11.08 -10.55 -23.11
C LEU A 133 -12.25 -11.09 -23.95
N LYS A 134 -12.39 -12.42 -24.06
CA LYS A 134 -13.48 -13.04 -24.82
C LYS A 134 -14.81 -12.80 -24.12
N VAL A 135 -14.84 -12.96 -22.79
CA VAL A 135 -16.04 -12.74 -21.97
C VAL A 135 -16.47 -11.28 -22.02
N PHE A 136 -15.52 -10.34 -21.93
CA PHE A 136 -15.79 -8.90 -22.01
C PHE A 136 -16.32 -8.49 -23.40
N ASN A 137 -15.66 -8.94 -24.47
CA ASN A 137 -16.11 -8.67 -25.85
C ASN A 137 -17.49 -9.26 -26.14
N HIS A 138 -17.78 -10.48 -25.65
CA HIS A 138 -19.10 -11.10 -25.81
C HIS A 138 -20.19 -10.29 -25.11
N TRP A 139 -19.90 -9.78 -23.91
CA TRP A 139 -20.83 -8.94 -23.16
C TRP A 139 -21.09 -7.60 -23.85
N LEU A 140 -20.03 -6.92 -24.34
CA LEU A 140 -20.16 -5.67 -25.10
C LEU A 140 -20.99 -5.83 -26.38
N ARG A 141 -20.78 -6.92 -27.11
CA ARG A 141 -21.57 -7.21 -28.33
C ARG A 141 -23.04 -7.48 -28.03
N GLY A 142 -23.35 -8.01 -26.84
CA GLY A 142 -24.73 -8.23 -26.40
C GLY A 142 -25.57 -6.94 -26.35
N PHE A 143 -24.96 -5.80 -26.00
CA PHE A 143 -25.63 -4.50 -26.01
C PHE A 143 -25.88 -3.94 -27.41
N HIS A 144 -25.12 -4.39 -28.41
CA HIS A 144 -25.22 -3.87 -29.78
C HIS A 144 -26.29 -4.56 -30.63
N THR A 145 -26.96 -5.58 -30.09
CA THR A 145 -27.99 -6.37 -30.79
C THR A 145 -29.41 -6.14 -30.27
N GLU A 146 -29.62 -5.13 -29.42
CA GLU A 146 -30.95 -4.75 -28.91
C GLU A 146 -31.52 -3.45 -29.55
N ASP A 147 -30.96 -3.00 -30.68
CA ASP A 147 -31.55 -1.95 -31.53
C ASP A 147 -32.27 -2.54 -32.76
#